data_AF-A0A1B8DVF6-F1
#
_entry.id   AF-A0A1B8DVF6-F1
#
_cell.length_a   1.000
_cell.length_b   1.000
_cell.length_c   1.000
_cell.angle_alpha   90.00
_cell.angle_beta   90.00
_cell.angle_gamma   90.00
#
_symmetry.space_group_name_H-M   'P 1'
#
loop_
_entity.id
_entity.type
_entity.pdbx_description
1 polymer ?
#
loop_
_entity_poly.entity_id
_entity_poly.type
_entity_poly.pdbx_seq_one_letter_code
_entity_poly.pdbx_strand_id
1 'polypeptide(L)'
;MALVVLAPISDEYGPFLYHFTKRGKLDDVIRPPNALILERNGTVDFASNNSPIYNSSQIPNPENPNSSRNNNQGFKGLTYNTYAAINDGALDKAKNQYTRLLEYKINNKGCRQNSNRKPEASEILFLGNGRFLVLSRDSSASRSADRTESVYRNADIFSICDATNINGKFDDYTSSFAPSGVLSPKVKAAEYCPFINFNIQTKLNKFSIINGGSDNDAKGLLNEKWEGLSLVPV
;
A
#
# COMPACT_ATOMS: atom_id res chain seq x y z
N MET A 1 6.44 33.61 -2.98
CA MET A 1 5.29 33.02 -3.71
C MET A 1 5.34 31.53 -3.48
N ALA A 2 4.48 30.98 -2.62
CA ALA A 2 4.46 29.54 -2.34
C ALA A 2 3.92 28.82 -3.59
N LEU A 3 4.75 27.97 -4.19
CA LEU A 3 4.32 27.09 -5.27
C LEU A 3 3.40 26.02 -4.65
N VAL A 4 2.10 26.27 -4.64
CA VAL A 4 1.11 25.22 -4.34
C VAL A 4 1.07 24.31 -5.56
N VAL A 5 1.90 23.27 -5.54
CA VAL A 5 1.75 22.10 -6.39
C VAL A 5 0.59 21.31 -5.79
N LEU A 6 -0.52 21.22 -6.51
CA LEU A 6 -1.61 20.32 -6.12
C LEU A 6 -1.14 18.91 -6.44
N ALA A 7 -0.76 18.17 -5.40
CA ALA A 7 -0.55 16.74 -5.51
C ALA A 7 -1.90 16.05 -5.79
N PRO A 8 -1.92 14.96 -6.59
CA PRO A 8 -3.12 14.14 -6.71
C PRO A 8 -3.58 13.67 -5.33
N ILE A 9 -4.89 13.54 -5.18
CA ILE A 9 -5.52 12.86 -4.05
C ILE A 9 -5.88 11.46 -4.51
N SER A 10 -5.61 10.43 -3.73
CA SER A 10 -6.08 9.08 -4.01
C SER A 10 -7.17 8.65 -3.04
N ASP A 11 -8.05 7.78 -3.51
CA ASP A 11 -8.87 6.93 -2.65
C ASP A 11 -8.16 5.59 -2.45
N GLU A 12 -8.25 5.01 -1.25
CA GLU A 12 -7.76 3.68 -0.97
C GLU A 12 -8.55 2.65 -1.79
N TYR A 13 -9.89 2.63 -1.69
CA TYR A 13 -10.70 1.52 -2.21
C TYR A 13 -11.18 1.68 -3.66
N GLY A 14 -11.28 2.90 -4.20
CA GLY A 14 -11.47 3.16 -5.63
C GLY A 14 -10.22 2.91 -6.50
N PRO A 15 -9.06 2.59 -5.91
CA PRO A 15 -7.73 3.15 -6.23
C PRO A 15 -7.61 4.16 -7.40
N PHE A 16 -8.44 5.22 -7.45
CA PHE A 16 -8.29 6.28 -8.46
C PHE A 16 -7.35 7.38 -7.95
N LEU A 17 -6.69 8.08 -8.88
CA LEU A 17 -6.11 9.38 -8.60
C LEU A 17 -7.04 10.49 -9.08
N TYR A 18 -7.27 11.46 -8.22
CA TYR A 18 -8.10 12.62 -8.46
C TYR A 18 -7.25 13.87 -8.47
N HIS A 19 -7.41 14.66 -9.52
CA HIS A 19 -6.79 15.95 -9.68
C HIS A 19 -7.80 17.05 -9.43
N PHE A 20 -7.41 18.02 -8.62
CA PHE A 20 -8.25 19.19 -8.35
C PHE A 20 -7.54 20.45 -8.82
N THR A 21 -8.33 21.41 -9.26
CA THR A 21 -7.88 22.79 -9.49
C THR A 21 -7.59 23.49 -8.17
N LYS A 22 -6.86 24.61 -8.20
CA LYS A 22 -6.60 25.46 -7.01
C LYS A 22 -7.87 26.00 -6.33
N ARG A 23 -9.03 25.88 -6.98
CA ARG A 23 -10.33 26.29 -6.45
C ARG A 23 -11.15 25.11 -5.88
N GLY A 24 -10.54 23.92 -5.78
CA GLY A 24 -11.20 22.72 -5.26
C GLY A 24 -12.16 22.04 -6.24
N LYS A 25 -12.17 22.42 -7.52
CA LYS A 25 -12.94 21.70 -8.54
C LYS A 25 -12.16 20.50 -9.05
N LEU A 26 -12.81 19.34 -9.21
CA LEU A 26 -12.24 18.18 -9.88
C LEU A 26 -11.88 18.54 -11.33
N ASP A 27 -10.64 18.27 -11.72
CA ASP A 27 -10.04 18.60 -13.01
C ASP A 27 -9.86 17.34 -13.87
N ASP A 28 -9.28 16.28 -13.29
CA ASP A 28 -9.00 15.02 -13.97
C ASP A 28 -9.11 13.82 -13.00
N VAL A 29 -9.35 12.63 -13.54
CA VAL A 29 -9.40 11.36 -12.81
C VAL A 29 -8.60 10.32 -13.57
N ILE A 30 -7.54 9.82 -12.95
CA ILE A 30 -6.73 8.74 -13.52
C ILE A 30 -7.20 7.41 -12.94
N ARG A 31 -7.72 6.56 -13.83
CA ARG A 31 -8.10 5.18 -13.53
C ARG A 31 -6.87 4.26 -13.52
N PRO A 32 -6.71 3.35 -12.54
CA PRO A 32 -5.65 2.35 -12.55
C PRO A 32 -5.92 1.24 -13.59
N PRO A 33 -4.93 0.38 -13.90
CA PRO A 33 -5.14 -0.79 -14.74
C PRO A 33 -6.29 -1.69 -14.28
N ASN A 34 -6.89 -2.43 -15.21
CA ASN A 34 -8.06 -3.27 -14.94
C ASN A 34 -7.80 -4.34 -13.87
N ALA A 35 -6.58 -4.87 -13.79
CA ALA A 35 -6.14 -5.77 -12.72
C ALA A 35 -6.34 -5.22 -11.29
N LEU A 36 -6.54 -3.90 -11.13
CA LEU A 36 -6.76 -3.25 -9.84
C LEU A 36 -8.21 -2.76 -9.63
N ILE A 37 -9.07 -2.95 -10.62
CA ILE A 37 -10.50 -2.61 -10.54
C ILE A 37 -11.25 -3.84 -10.08
N LEU A 38 -11.81 -3.78 -8.87
CA LEU A 38 -12.49 -4.92 -8.27
C LEU A 38 -13.80 -5.20 -9.03
N GLU A 39 -14.00 -6.46 -9.42
CA GLU A 39 -15.18 -6.90 -10.18
C GLU A 39 -15.86 -8.13 -9.57
N ARG A 40 -17.19 -8.10 -9.63
CA ARG A 40 -18.08 -9.20 -9.29
C ARG A 40 -19.09 -9.40 -10.39
N ASN A 41 -19.25 -10.62 -10.86
CA ASN A 41 -20.19 -10.95 -11.94
C ASN A 41 -20.05 -10.02 -13.17
N GLY A 42 -18.82 -9.64 -13.52
CA GLY A 42 -18.53 -8.74 -14.65
C GLY A 42 -18.91 -7.28 -14.44
N THR A 43 -19.24 -6.88 -13.21
CA THR A 43 -19.55 -5.48 -12.85
C THR A 43 -18.52 -4.97 -11.85
N VAL A 44 -18.11 -3.71 -12.01
CA VAL A 44 -17.26 -3.02 -11.05
C VAL A 44 -17.98 -2.90 -9.70
N ASP A 45 -17.34 -3.37 -8.65
CA ASP A 45 -17.86 -3.33 -7.29
C ASP A 45 -16.72 -2.96 -6.34
N PHE A 46 -16.89 -1.92 -5.52
CA PHE A 46 -15.87 -1.52 -4.54
C PHE A 46 -16.27 -1.89 -3.10
N ALA A 47 -17.36 -2.62 -2.92
CA ALA A 47 -17.87 -3.00 -1.61
C ALA A 47 -16.91 -3.93 -0.88
N SER A 48 -16.80 -3.70 0.43
CA SER A 48 -16.23 -4.65 1.38
C SER A 48 -17.05 -5.94 1.40
N ASN A 49 -16.40 -7.06 1.69
CA ASN A 49 -17.10 -8.31 1.99
C ASN A 49 -17.58 -8.43 3.44
N ASN A 50 -17.20 -7.49 4.31
CA ASN A 50 -17.72 -7.46 5.67
C ASN A 50 -19.16 -6.99 5.64
N SER A 51 -20.06 -7.75 6.26
CA SER A 51 -21.45 -7.34 6.42
C SER A 51 -21.54 -6.08 7.30
N PRO A 52 -22.45 -5.14 7.00
CA PRO A 52 -22.69 -4.00 7.88
C PRO A 52 -23.26 -4.46 9.23
N ILE A 53 -22.91 -3.73 10.29
CA ILE A 53 -23.34 -4.04 11.68
C ILE A 53 -24.87 -4.15 11.81
N TYR A 54 -25.60 -3.35 11.05
CA TYR A 54 -27.07 -3.29 11.10
C TYR A 54 -27.77 -4.35 10.23
N ASN A 55 -27.05 -5.05 9.35
CA ASN A 55 -27.62 -6.11 8.52
C ASN A 55 -26.56 -7.11 8.07
N SER A 56 -26.45 -8.24 8.79
CA SER A 56 -25.49 -9.30 8.49
C SER A 56 -25.70 -9.99 7.15
N SER A 57 -26.88 -9.85 6.53
CA SER A 57 -27.20 -10.45 5.23
C SER A 57 -26.78 -9.59 4.04
N GLN A 58 -26.36 -8.34 4.27
CA GLN A 58 -25.86 -7.45 3.22
C GLN A 58 -24.38 -7.70 2.96
N ILE A 59 -24.11 -8.78 2.23
CA ILE A 59 -22.78 -9.11 1.71
C ILE A 59 -22.83 -9.20 0.19
N PRO A 60 -21.76 -8.80 -0.52
CA PRO A 60 -21.68 -8.97 -1.97
C PRO A 60 -21.74 -10.44 -2.37
N ASN A 61 -22.28 -10.71 -3.57
CA ASN A 61 -22.31 -12.05 -4.16
C ASN A 61 -21.62 -12.04 -5.53
N PRO A 62 -20.50 -12.76 -5.73
CA PRO A 62 -19.77 -13.54 -4.73
C PRO A 62 -19.10 -12.67 -3.66
N GLU A 63 -18.81 -13.23 -2.49
CA GLU A 63 -18.15 -12.51 -1.39
C GLU A 63 -16.73 -12.03 -1.77
N ASN A 64 -15.98 -12.88 -2.47
CA ASN A 64 -14.67 -12.55 -3.02
C ASN A 64 -14.79 -12.22 -4.52
N PRO A 65 -14.02 -11.25 -5.02
CA PRO A 65 -14.09 -10.86 -6.43
C PRO A 65 -13.69 -12.02 -7.34
N ASN A 66 -14.26 -12.05 -8.55
CA ASN A 66 -13.97 -13.08 -9.55
C ASN A 66 -12.62 -12.86 -10.25
N SER A 67 -12.12 -11.63 -10.23
CA SER A 67 -10.97 -11.11 -10.95
C SER A 67 -10.39 -9.89 -10.23
N SER A 68 -9.20 -9.45 -10.64
CA SER A 68 -8.52 -8.24 -10.13
C SER A 68 -8.04 -8.34 -8.68
N ARG A 69 -7.86 -7.19 -8.03
CA ARG A 69 -7.44 -7.06 -6.64
C ARG A 69 -8.45 -7.64 -5.65
N ASN A 70 -7.94 -8.04 -4.49
CA ASN A 70 -8.75 -8.58 -3.40
C ASN A 70 -9.53 -7.50 -2.63
N ASN A 71 -10.52 -7.95 -1.87
CA ASN A 71 -11.24 -7.13 -0.89
C ASN A 71 -10.27 -6.44 0.08
N ASN A 72 -10.59 -5.20 0.46
CA ASN A 72 -9.84 -4.42 1.45
C ASN A 72 -8.36 -4.11 1.11
N GLN A 73 -7.96 -4.27 -0.16
CA GLN A 73 -6.58 -4.07 -0.63
C GLN A 73 -6.47 -2.90 -1.61
N GLY A 74 -6.65 -1.69 -1.10
CA GLY A 74 -6.56 -0.43 -1.85
C GLY A 74 -5.15 0.12 -2.04
N PHE A 75 -5.03 1.37 -2.53
CA PHE A 75 -3.76 2.12 -2.46
C PHE A 75 -3.34 2.34 -1.01
N LYS A 76 -2.11 1.94 -0.67
CA LYS A 76 -1.59 1.96 0.71
C LYS A 76 -0.45 2.95 0.94
N GLY A 77 -0.26 3.88 0.01
CA GLY A 77 0.75 4.93 0.12
C GLY A 77 0.82 5.70 -1.19
N LEU A 78 0.86 7.03 -1.08
CA LEU A 78 0.97 7.95 -2.20
C LEU A 78 2.07 8.96 -1.88
N THR A 79 3.20 8.88 -2.60
CA THR A 79 4.32 9.82 -2.40
C THR A 79 4.34 10.91 -3.47
N TYR A 80 4.99 12.03 -3.13
CA TYR A 80 5.34 13.09 -4.07
C TYR A 80 6.04 12.50 -5.31
N ASN A 81 5.69 13.00 -6.50
CA ASN A 81 5.98 12.43 -7.83
C ASN A 81 5.07 11.26 -8.28
N THR A 82 3.93 11.07 -7.61
CA THR A 82 2.80 10.24 -8.05
C THR A 82 3.08 8.75 -8.16
N TYR A 83 3.75 8.20 -7.14
CA TYR A 83 3.82 6.75 -6.99
C TYR A 83 2.75 6.26 -6.02
N ALA A 84 2.03 5.21 -6.40
CA ALA A 84 1.06 4.53 -5.55
C ALA A 84 1.43 3.05 -5.37
N ALA A 85 1.38 2.54 -4.14
CA ALA A 85 1.61 1.13 -3.84
C ALA A 85 0.28 0.40 -3.57
N ILE A 86 0.14 -0.81 -4.10
CA ILE A 86 -1.04 -1.66 -3.89
C ILE A 86 -0.68 -3.13 -3.76
N ASN A 87 -1.23 -3.80 -2.76
CA ASN A 87 -1.08 -5.25 -2.61
C ASN A 87 -1.84 -5.94 -3.75
N ASP A 88 -1.14 -6.72 -4.55
CA ASP A 88 -1.62 -7.23 -5.84
C ASP A 88 -1.18 -8.69 -6.02
N GLY A 89 -1.60 -9.51 -5.05
CA GLY A 89 -1.31 -10.95 -4.95
C GLY A 89 -2.55 -11.76 -4.56
N ALA A 90 -2.33 -13.01 -4.13
CA ALA A 90 -3.40 -13.99 -3.91
C ALA A 90 -4.43 -13.56 -2.85
N LEU A 91 -5.66 -14.07 -2.97
CA LEU A 91 -6.75 -13.92 -1.99
C LEU A 91 -6.34 -14.31 -0.56
N ASP A 92 -5.50 -15.33 -0.46
CA ASP A 92 -4.94 -15.82 0.78
C ASP A 92 -3.88 -14.83 1.32
N LYS A 93 -4.15 -14.24 2.48
CA LYS A 93 -3.25 -13.29 3.15
C LYS A 93 -1.84 -13.84 3.33
N ALA A 94 -1.69 -15.14 3.61
CA ALA A 94 -0.37 -15.77 3.78
C ALA A 94 0.44 -15.82 2.47
N LYS A 95 -0.24 -15.73 1.32
CA LYS A 95 0.32 -15.80 -0.02
C LYS A 95 0.30 -14.45 -0.75
N ASN A 96 -0.28 -13.41 -0.16
CA ASN A 96 -0.34 -12.06 -0.72
C ASN A 96 0.95 -11.26 -0.45
N GLN A 97 2.10 -11.79 -0.87
CA GLN A 97 3.42 -11.26 -0.50
C GLN A 97 3.95 -10.18 -1.44
N TYR A 98 3.14 -9.77 -2.42
CA TYR A 98 3.63 -8.99 -3.55
C TYR A 98 2.75 -7.79 -3.86
N THR A 99 3.41 -6.65 -4.05
CA THR A 99 2.78 -5.33 -4.23
C THR A 99 3.17 -4.74 -5.57
N ARG A 100 2.25 -4.10 -6.26
CA ARG A 100 2.54 -3.28 -7.44
C ARG A 100 2.88 -1.86 -7.01
N LEU A 101 3.93 -1.29 -7.59
CA LEU A 101 4.14 0.16 -7.57
C LEU A 101 3.72 0.74 -8.92
N LEU A 102 2.83 1.73 -8.89
CA LEU A 102 2.35 2.45 -10.05
C LEU A 102 3.03 3.81 -10.09
N GLU A 103 3.63 4.15 -11.23
CA GLU A 103 4.14 5.48 -11.51
C GLU A 103 3.15 6.18 -12.44
N TYR A 104 2.58 7.30 -11.99
CA TYR A 104 1.73 8.12 -12.83
C TYR A 104 2.54 9.26 -13.45
N LYS A 105 2.09 9.73 -14.61
CA LYS A 105 2.70 10.88 -15.27
C LYS A 105 1.65 11.96 -15.46
N ILE A 106 1.77 13.03 -14.69
CA ILE A 106 1.03 14.28 -14.91
C ILE A 106 1.92 15.18 -15.77
N ASN A 107 1.52 15.56 -16.99
CA ASN A 107 2.30 16.52 -17.81
C ASN A 107 2.34 17.89 -17.08
N ASN A 108 3.47 18.59 -16.88
CA ASN A 108 4.54 18.94 -17.82
C ASN A 108 5.98 18.78 -17.26
N LYS A 109 6.84 18.16 -18.09
CA LYS A 109 8.32 18.05 -18.16
C LYS A 109 9.12 17.38 -17.01
N GLY A 110 9.54 16.14 -17.31
CA GLY A 110 10.71 15.40 -16.78
C GLY A 110 10.38 14.45 -15.62
N CYS A 111 10.68 13.15 -15.59
CA CYS A 111 11.43 12.22 -16.44
C CYS A 111 10.54 11.00 -16.81
N ARG A 112 11.05 10.01 -17.55
CA ARG A 112 10.35 8.78 -17.97
C ARG A 112 10.89 7.53 -17.22
N GLN A 113 9.95 6.67 -16.81
CA GLN A 113 10.02 5.20 -16.59
C GLN A 113 10.72 4.67 -15.32
N ASN A 114 9.98 3.92 -14.48
CA ASN A 114 10.01 2.46 -14.24
C ASN A 114 9.78 2.10 -12.75
N SER A 115 9.10 0.95 -12.48
CA SER A 115 9.42 -0.13 -11.48
C SER A 115 8.76 -0.31 -10.05
N ASN A 116 8.38 -1.56 -9.74
CA ASN A 116 8.49 -2.53 -8.59
C ASN A 116 8.18 -2.39 -7.06
N ARG A 117 7.92 -3.61 -6.49
CA ARG A 117 7.42 -4.21 -5.20
C ARG A 117 8.02 -3.90 -3.78
N LYS A 118 7.18 -4.08 -2.72
CA LYS A 118 7.51 -4.36 -1.28
C LYS A 118 6.26 -4.83 -0.41
N PRO A 119 6.23 -4.94 0.96
CA PRO A 119 5.19 -5.63 1.79
C PRO A 119 3.88 -4.85 1.89
N GLU A 120 2.98 -5.18 2.84
CA GLU A 120 1.87 -4.30 3.22
C GLU A 120 2.42 -2.96 3.71
N ALA A 121 2.60 -2.03 2.77
CA ALA A 121 3.00 -0.67 3.04
C ALA A 121 1.86 0.00 3.81
N SER A 122 2.19 0.75 4.85
CA SER A 122 1.24 1.74 5.39
C SER A 122 1.53 3.14 4.88
N GLU A 123 2.72 3.34 4.30
CA GLU A 123 3.17 4.57 3.66
C GLU A 123 4.42 4.27 2.82
N ILE A 124 4.63 5.02 1.72
CA ILE A 124 5.90 5.06 0.99
C ILE A 124 6.39 6.51 0.87
N LEU A 125 7.70 6.72 0.90
CA LEU A 125 8.29 8.06 0.71
C LEU A 125 9.44 7.99 -0.29
N PHE A 126 9.37 8.76 -1.37
CA PHE A 126 10.40 8.80 -2.40
C PHE A 126 11.70 9.45 -1.90
N LEU A 127 12.82 8.76 -2.06
CA LEU A 127 14.16 9.21 -1.68
C LEU A 127 14.96 9.78 -2.86
N GLY A 128 14.45 9.69 -4.09
CA GLY A 128 15.22 9.97 -5.30
C GLY A 128 15.82 8.70 -5.93
N ASN A 129 16.19 8.79 -7.22
CA ASN A 129 16.92 7.75 -7.95
C ASN A 129 16.33 6.33 -7.86
N GLY A 130 14.99 6.22 -7.91
CA GLY A 130 14.31 4.93 -7.83
C GLY A 130 14.41 4.25 -6.45
N ARG A 131 14.57 5.02 -5.37
CA ARG A 131 14.63 4.51 -4.00
C ARG A 131 13.52 5.10 -3.15
N PHE A 132 13.03 4.32 -2.21
CA PHE A 132 11.88 4.68 -1.40
C PHE A 132 12.08 4.16 0.03
N LEU A 133 11.61 4.94 1.01
CA LEU A 133 11.26 4.38 2.32
C LEU A 133 9.87 3.75 2.23
N VAL A 134 9.65 2.72 3.03
CA VAL A 134 8.34 2.12 3.25
C VAL A 134 8.15 1.83 4.74
N LEU A 135 6.98 2.14 5.27
CA LEU A 135 6.54 1.63 6.58
C LEU A 135 6.02 0.22 6.40
N SER A 136 6.77 -0.74 6.94
CA SER A 136 6.44 -2.17 6.87
C SER A 136 6.20 -2.70 8.27
N ARG A 137 5.17 -3.53 8.42
CA ARG A 137 4.81 -4.13 9.70
C ARG A 137 4.18 -5.50 9.52
N ASP A 138 4.18 -6.30 10.58
CA ASP A 138 3.27 -7.43 10.68
C ASP A 138 1.84 -7.00 11.00
N SER A 139 0.87 -7.80 10.57
CA SER A 139 -0.56 -7.54 10.76
C SER A 139 -1.04 -8.04 12.13
N SER A 140 -2.09 -7.41 12.65
CA SER A 140 -2.76 -7.81 13.89
C SER A 140 -1.80 -7.94 15.07
N ALA A 141 -0.87 -7.00 15.23
CA ALA A 141 0.16 -7.03 16.26
C ALA A 141 0.37 -5.67 16.92
N SER A 142 -0.33 -5.45 18.04
CA SER A 142 -0.29 -4.21 18.84
C SER A 142 -1.34 -4.21 19.94
N ARG A 143 -1.45 -3.08 20.66
CA ARG A 143 -2.65 -2.72 21.40
C ARG A 143 -3.92 -2.97 20.57
N SER A 144 -4.92 -3.59 21.20
CA SER A 144 -6.24 -3.90 20.60
C SER A 144 -6.22 -4.93 19.46
N ALA A 145 -5.14 -5.67 19.30
CA ALA A 145 -5.07 -6.85 18.43
C ALA A 145 -4.97 -8.14 19.26
N ASP A 146 -5.18 -9.29 18.62
CA ASP A 146 -5.14 -10.63 19.27
C ASP A 146 -3.78 -10.93 19.93
N ARG A 147 -2.71 -10.32 19.41
CA ARG A 147 -1.37 -10.31 19.98
C ARG A 147 -0.88 -8.87 20.08
N THR A 148 -0.20 -8.55 21.16
CA THR A 148 0.33 -7.19 21.41
C THR A 148 1.77 -7.02 20.96
N GLU A 149 2.50 -8.12 20.77
CA GLU A 149 3.90 -8.11 20.34
C GLU A 149 3.98 -8.11 18.81
N SER A 150 4.56 -7.04 18.26
CA SER A 150 4.97 -6.96 16.86
C SER A 150 6.34 -7.58 16.69
N VAL A 151 6.46 -8.53 15.76
CA VAL A 151 7.76 -9.15 15.43
C VAL A 151 8.45 -8.45 14.26
N TYR A 152 7.73 -7.60 13.53
CA TYR A 152 8.29 -6.83 12.43
C TYR A 152 7.64 -5.45 12.37
N ARG A 153 8.43 -4.40 12.56
CA ARG A 153 7.96 -3.01 12.40
C ARG A 153 9.14 -2.13 12.08
N ASN A 154 9.19 -1.71 10.82
CA ASN A 154 10.36 -1.02 10.30
C ASN A 154 9.99 0.14 9.37
N ALA A 155 10.91 1.10 9.26
CA ALA A 155 11.05 1.93 8.08
C ALA A 155 12.17 1.33 7.24
N ASP A 156 11.81 0.67 6.14
CA ASP A 156 12.76 -0.04 5.28
C ASP A 156 12.97 0.68 3.95
N ILE A 157 14.01 0.31 3.20
CA ILE A 157 14.30 0.89 1.89
C ILE A 157 14.06 -0.14 0.80
N PHE A 158 13.35 0.22 -0.28
CA PHE A 158 13.45 -0.53 -1.54
C PHE A 158 14.06 0.30 -2.65
N SER A 159 14.69 -0.42 -3.58
CA SER A 159 15.19 0.09 -4.85
C SER A 159 14.50 -0.62 -6.00
N ILE A 160 14.03 0.17 -6.96
CA ILE A 160 13.32 -0.32 -8.13
C ILE A 160 14.24 -0.38 -9.37
N CYS A 161 15.49 0.09 -9.27
CA CYS A 161 16.43 0.25 -10.39
C CYS A 161 16.61 -1.00 -11.27
N ASP A 162 16.74 -2.19 -10.69
CA ASP A 162 17.04 -3.42 -11.45
C ASP A 162 15.83 -4.32 -11.66
N ALA A 163 14.64 -3.77 -11.51
CA ALA A 163 13.43 -4.50 -11.24
C ALA A 163 12.52 -4.49 -12.50
N THR A 164 11.82 -5.59 -12.80
CA THR A 164 11.10 -5.72 -14.09
C THR A 164 9.94 -4.73 -14.23
N ASN A 165 9.98 -3.86 -15.25
CA ASN A 165 8.80 -3.07 -15.61
C ASN A 165 7.67 -3.96 -16.15
N ILE A 166 6.52 -3.87 -15.48
CA ILE A 166 5.28 -4.58 -15.80
C ILE A 166 4.20 -3.68 -16.42
N ASN A 167 4.50 -2.42 -16.77
CA ASN A 167 3.54 -1.57 -17.48
C ASN A 167 3.10 -2.24 -18.80
N GLY A 168 1.79 -2.35 -19.01
CA GLY A 168 1.19 -3.07 -20.13
C GLY A 168 1.30 -4.60 -20.01
N LYS A 169 1.69 -5.12 -18.84
CA LYS A 169 1.80 -6.55 -18.53
C LYS A 169 1.03 -6.84 -17.26
N PHE A 170 0.25 -7.90 -17.24
CA PHE A 170 -0.55 -8.26 -16.07
C PHE A 170 -1.55 -7.14 -15.66
N ASP A 171 -2.08 -6.42 -16.65
CA ASP A 171 -3.01 -5.30 -16.48
C ASP A 171 -4.47 -5.67 -16.77
N ASP A 172 -4.72 -6.83 -17.37
CA ASP A 172 -6.06 -7.36 -17.61
C ASP A 172 -6.67 -7.91 -16.31
N TYR A 173 -8.00 -7.90 -16.23
CA TYR A 173 -8.78 -8.34 -15.08
C TYR A 173 -8.37 -9.71 -14.50
N THR A 174 -7.99 -10.66 -15.34
CA THR A 174 -7.64 -12.04 -14.91
C THR A 174 -6.14 -12.29 -14.88
N SER A 175 -5.33 -11.28 -15.22
CA SER A 175 -3.89 -11.42 -15.32
C SER A 175 -3.21 -11.07 -13.99
N SER A 176 -2.19 -11.83 -13.62
CA SER A 176 -1.42 -11.59 -12.39
C SER A 176 0.05 -11.90 -12.61
N PHE A 177 0.93 -11.05 -12.08
CA PHE A 177 2.36 -11.31 -12.05
C PHE A 177 2.76 -12.33 -10.97
N ALA A 178 1.84 -12.66 -10.04
CA ALA A 178 2.06 -13.63 -8.99
C ALA A 178 0.79 -14.45 -8.66
N PRO A 179 0.30 -15.25 -9.62
CA PRO A 179 -0.86 -16.08 -9.41
C PRO A 179 -0.63 -17.01 -8.21
N SER A 180 -1.63 -17.13 -7.35
CA SER A 180 -1.57 -17.92 -6.11
C SER A 180 -0.40 -17.56 -5.18
N GLY A 181 0.16 -16.36 -5.31
CA GLY A 181 1.28 -15.88 -4.50
C GLY A 181 2.65 -16.36 -4.96
N VAL A 182 2.75 -16.97 -6.14
CA VAL A 182 4.03 -17.41 -6.72
C VAL A 182 4.45 -16.44 -7.81
N LEU A 183 5.60 -15.78 -7.63
CA LEU A 183 6.11 -14.83 -8.62
C LEU A 183 6.37 -15.50 -9.98
N SER A 184 5.81 -14.91 -11.04
CA SER A 184 6.15 -15.26 -12.41
C SER A 184 7.67 -15.17 -12.63
N PRO A 185 8.32 -16.20 -13.20
CA PRO A 185 9.77 -16.18 -13.45
C PRO A 185 10.20 -15.09 -14.44
N LYS A 186 9.24 -14.50 -15.17
CA LYS A 186 9.46 -13.36 -16.09
C LYS A 186 9.58 -12.02 -15.35
N VAL A 187 9.37 -11.99 -14.04
CA VAL A 187 9.33 -10.78 -13.23
C VAL A 187 10.38 -10.89 -12.14
N LYS A 188 11.40 -10.04 -12.23
CA LYS A 188 12.37 -9.79 -11.15
C LYS A 188 11.78 -8.75 -10.21
N ALA A 189 11.72 -9.03 -8.91
CA ALA A 189 11.22 -8.10 -7.89
C ALA A 189 12.21 -6.94 -7.61
N ALA A 190 11.73 -5.89 -6.93
CA ALA A 190 12.59 -4.82 -6.42
C ALA A 190 13.50 -5.32 -5.32
N GLU A 191 14.65 -4.65 -5.16
CA GLU A 191 15.58 -4.94 -4.08
C GLU A 191 15.03 -4.40 -2.76
N TYR A 192 15.12 -5.20 -1.70
CA TYR A 192 14.63 -4.89 -0.36
C TYR A 192 15.78 -4.84 0.63
N CYS A 193 15.94 -3.73 1.32
CA CYS A 193 16.87 -3.61 2.43
C CYS A 193 16.12 -3.21 3.72
N PRO A 194 16.17 -4.03 4.79
CA PRO A 194 15.75 -3.58 6.11
C PRO A 194 16.61 -2.40 6.56
N PHE A 195 16.03 -1.35 7.13
CA PHE A 195 16.78 -0.13 7.47
C PHE A 195 16.66 0.28 8.94
N ILE A 196 15.49 0.74 9.39
CA ILE A 196 15.25 1.14 10.78
C ILE A 196 14.25 0.17 11.41
N ASN A 197 14.69 -0.56 12.43
CA ASN A 197 13.82 -1.40 13.24
C ASN A 197 13.27 -0.60 14.44
N PHE A 198 11.95 -0.48 14.52
CA PHE A 198 11.26 0.23 15.61
C PHE A 198 11.08 -0.63 16.86
N ASN A 199 11.14 -1.95 16.76
CA ASN A 199 10.92 -2.88 17.86
C ASN A 199 12.12 -3.06 18.80
N ILE A 200 13.13 -2.17 18.71
CA ILE A 200 14.29 -2.20 19.61
C ILE A 200 13.88 -1.68 20.99
N GLN A 201 13.59 -2.60 21.92
CA GLN A 201 13.05 -2.26 23.24
C GLN A 201 13.91 -1.26 24.02
N THR A 202 15.24 -1.32 23.90
CA THR A 202 16.15 -0.36 24.56
C THR A 202 16.00 1.08 24.03
N LYS A 203 15.54 1.26 22.79
CA LYS A 203 15.21 2.57 22.22
C LYS A 203 13.80 3.00 22.63
N LEU A 204 12.84 2.08 22.60
CA LEU A 204 11.46 2.32 23.04
C LEU A 204 11.37 2.76 24.51
N ASN A 205 12.18 2.15 25.38
CA ASN A 205 12.26 2.50 26.81
C ASN A 205 12.56 3.98 27.07
N LYS A 206 13.26 4.67 26.16
CA LYS A 206 13.57 6.11 26.29
C LYS A 206 12.32 6.99 26.25
N PHE A 207 11.23 6.47 25.69
CA PHE A 207 9.96 7.16 25.50
C PHE A 207 8.82 6.50 26.28
N SER A 208 9.14 5.56 27.18
CA SER A 208 8.13 4.76 27.91
C SER A 208 7.17 3.99 26.98
N ILE A 209 7.66 3.57 25.83
CA ILE A 209 6.94 2.76 24.85
C ILE A 209 7.36 1.29 25.01
N ILE A 210 6.42 0.37 24.81
CA ILE A 210 6.64 -1.09 24.90
C ILE A 210 6.07 -1.80 23.67
N ASN A 211 6.76 -2.86 23.26
CA ASN A 211 6.31 -3.80 22.23
C ASN A 211 5.92 -5.12 22.90
N GLY A 212 4.63 -5.48 22.86
CA GLY A 212 4.11 -6.63 23.61
C GLY A 212 3.80 -6.33 25.08
N GLY A 213 3.08 -7.26 25.72
CA GLY A 213 2.59 -7.14 27.10
C GLY A 213 1.08 -7.29 27.23
N SER A 214 0.53 -7.11 28.44
CA SER A 214 -0.91 -7.16 28.66
C SER A 214 -1.58 -5.88 28.14
N ASP A 215 -2.72 -6.01 27.47
CA ASP A 215 -3.57 -4.86 27.07
C ASP A 215 -4.03 -4.02 28.26
N ASN A 216 -3.97 -4.56 29.48
CA ASN A 216 -4.28 -3.84 30.73
C ASN A 216 -3.18 -2.83 31.13
N ASP A 217 -1.97 -2.93 30.59
CA ASP A 217 -0.81 -2.03 30.84
C ASP A 217 -0.75 -0.86 29.84
N ALA A 218 -1.92 -0.45 29.35
CA ALA A 218 -2.16 0.13 28.04
C ALA A 218 -1.45 1.46 27.69
N LYS A 219 -0.78 2.12 28.64
CA LYS A 219 -0.26 3.50 28.43
C LYS A 219 0.93 3.58 27.49
N GLY A 220 1.73 2.52 27.36
CA GLY A 220 2.94 2.50 26.53
C GLY A 220 2.90 1.56 25.32
N LEU A 221 1.83 0.79 25.13
CA LEU A 221 1.76 -0.18 24.04
C LEU A 221 1.73 0.52 22.68
N LEU A 222 2.59 0.05 21.76
CA LEU A 222 2.55 0.46 20.36
C LEU A 222 1.15 0.18 19.76
N ASN A 223 0.66 1.14 18.97
CA ASN A 223 -0.53 0.97 18.13
C ASN A 223 -0.20 0.18 16.86
N GLU A 224 -1.19 -0.47 16.25
CA GLU A 224 -0.97 -1.37 15.11
C GLU A 224 -0.37 -0.66 13.91
N LYS A 225 -1.01 0.43 13.49
CA LYS A 225 -0.78 1.05 12.18
C LYS A 225 -0.21 2.46 12.33
N TRP A 226 0.92 2.69 11.68
CA TRP A 226 1.53 4.01 11.48
C TRP A 226 1.43 4.35 10.00
N GLU A 227 0.94 5.55 9.66
CA GLU A 227 0.56 5.91 8.28
C GLU A 227 1.30 7.16 7.77
N GLY A 228 2.48 7.46 8.32
CA GLY A 228 3.20 8.67 7.96
C GLY A 228 4.71 8.56 8.09
N LEU A 229 5.41 8.96 7.02
CA LEU A 229 6.85 9.17 7.00
C LEU A 229 7.15 10.59 6.50
N SER A 230 8.13 11.22 7.12
CA SER A 230 8.69 12.48 6.63
C SER A 230 10.18 12.51 6.89
N LEU A 231 10.92 13.21 6.03
CA LEU A 231 12.34 13.47 6.20
C LEU A 231 12.53 14.93 6.58
N VAL A 232 13.34 15.16 7.61
CA VAL A 232 13.69 16.50 8.08
C VAL A 232 15.14 16.75 7.70
N PRO A 233 15.48 17.89 7.06
CA PRO A 233 16.87 18.24 6.82
C PRO A 233 17.61 18.46 8.15
N VAL A 234 18.88 18.09 8.18
CA VAL A 234 19.80 18.31 9.31
C VAL A 234 20.79 19.42 8.98
#